data_AF-A0A8T2HV97-F1
#
_entry.id   AF-A0A8T2HV97-F1
#
_cell.length_a   1.000
_cell.length_b   1.000
_cell.length_c   1.000
_cell.angle_alpha   90.00
_cell.angle_beta   90.00
_cell.angle_gamma   90.00
#
_symmetry.space_group_name_H-M   'P 1'
#
loop_
_entity.id
_entity.type
_entity.pdbx_description
1 polymer ?
#
loop_
_entity_poly.entity_id
_entity_poly.type
_entity_poly.pdbx_seq_one_letter_code
_entity_poly.pdbx_strand_id
1 'polypeptide(L)'
;MVLAELGQRITHALASMSQAGPVDEAALDSCLKEIATALLQADVNVIMVANLRKNVKNRVNVEQMGQGLNKQRVIEKAVFEELCSMLDSGVEPKTLELKKGKPNVVMFVGLQGAGKTTTCTKYAYWHKKKGFKPAMVCADTFRAGAFDQLKQNATKAQIPFYGSYQDTDPASIAAAGVERFKAEKRDLIIVDTSGRHKQEESLFEEMRQVAAAVQPDHVIFVMDGSIGQAAFDQAKAFHDTVDVGQVVLTKLDGHAKGGGALSAVAATRSPITFIGTGEHMHEFEDFETKKFVARLLGRGDWGGFVDKVKDVLPDEAAQEELLNKITKGEFTLRIMYEQFANIMKMGPMSQVMSMIPGFSNAIMQPGQEKESQARLKKFMCIMDSMTSKELDSTSIKLIGEESRIERWARGSGSSVFEVQSMLEEYKRLAKLFNTALKGMKLPKNMKGDMRGGNMQQNIAQMSRMLPPQMLKMMGGPGAIQNLMKQMEGRM
;
A
#
# COMPACT_ATOMS: atom_id res chain seq x y z
N MET A 1 -1.10 -6.50 13.15
CA MET A 1 -2.15 -6.62 12.13
C MET A 1 -2.42 -8.10 11.88
N VAL A 2 -3.68 -8.52 11.76
CA VAL A 2 -4.02 -9.96 11.66
C VAL A 2 -3.54 -10.58 10.35
N LEU A 3 -3.49 -9.80 9.26
CA LEU A 3 -2.86 -10.20 8.00
C LEU A 3 -1.37 -10.53 8.16
N ALA A 4 -0.65 -9.77 8.98
CA ALA A 4 0.75 -10.04 9.27
C ALA A 4 0.93 -11.33 10.09
N GLU A 5 -0.02 -11.62 10.99
CA GLU A 5 -0.02 -12.87 11.77
C GLU A 5 -0.32 -14.09 10.90
N LEU A 6 -1.29 -14.01 9.99
CA LEU A 6 -1.57 -15.06 8.99
C LEU A 6 -0.32 -15.32 8.14
N GLY A 7 0.33 -14.25 7.68
CA GLY A 7 1.59 -14.32 6.98
C GLY A 7 2.68 -15.03 7.74
N GLN A 8 2.90 -14.63 8.99
CA GLN A 8 3.89 -15.25 9.86
C GLN A 8 3.63 -16.74 10.05
N ARG A 9 2.37 -17.16 10.22
CA ARG A 9 2.03 -18.58 10.37
C ARG A 9 2.28 -19.38 9.10
N ILE A 10 1.92 -18.84 7.93
CA ILE A 10 2.19 -19.50 6.64
C ILE A 10 3.70 -19.58 6.40
N THR A 11 4.43 -18.50 6.63
CA THR A 11 5.89 -18.47 6.50
C THR A 11 6.58 -19.40 7.49
N HIS A 12 6.07 -19.50 8.72
CA HIS A 12 6.54 -20.46 9.70
C HIS A 12 6.30 -21.90 9.23
N ALA A 13 5.10 -22.24 8.76
CA ALA A 13 4.80 -23.58 8.24
C ALA A 13 5.72 -23.97 7.08
N LEU A 14 6.00 -23.03 6.17
CA LEU A 14 6.94 -23.23 5.06
C LEU A 14 8.40 -23.35 5.52
N ALA A 15 8.79 -22.64 6.58
CA ALA A 15 10.12 -22.70 7.17
C ALA A 15 10.34 -23.97 8.02
N SER A 16 9.35 -24.43 8.78
CA SER A 16 9.40 -25.65 9.59
C SER A 16 9.59 -26.89 8.70
N MET A 17 8.89 -26.95 7.57
CA MET A 17 9.10 -27.99 6.55
C MET A 17 10.55 -28.00 6.03
N SER A 18 11.19 -26.83 5.92
CA SER A 18 12.59 -26.71 5.48
C SER A 18 13.61 -27.22 6.49
N GLN A 19 13.28 -27.21 7.78
CA GLN A 19 14.18 -27.61 8.85
C GLN A 19 14.04 -29.09 9.23
N ALA A 20 12.92 -29.73 8.87
CA ALA A 20 12.57 -31.09 9.28
C ALA A 20 13.28 -32.23 8.52
N GLY A 21 14.03 -31.94 7.45
CA GLY A 21 14.79 -32.95 6.70
C GLY A 21 14.33 -33.11 5.23
N PRO A 22 14.35 -34.32 4.64
CA PRO A 22 13.93 -34.54 3.26
C PRO A 22 12.46 -34.17 3.07
N VAL A 23 12.16 -33.39 2.03
CA VAL A 23 10.79 -33.04 1.67
C VAL A 23 10.10 -34.25 1.04
N ASP A 24 9.31 -34.95 1.85
CA ASP A 24 8.46 -36.09 1.49
C ASP A 24 6.96 -35.70 1.48
N GLU A 25 6.09 -36.64 1.12
CA GLU A 25 4.64 -36.39 1.05
C GLU A 25 4.03 -36.10 2.43
N ALA A 26 4.55 -36.73 3.49
CA ALA A 26 4.09 -36.51 4.86
C ALA A 26 4.41 -35.08 5.35
N ALA A 27 5.60 -34.57 5.05
CA ALA A 27 6.01 -33.21 5.34
C ALA A 27 5.13 -32.19 4.58
N LEU A 28 4.81 -32.46 3.31
CA LEU A 28 3.89 -31.63 2.52
C LEU A 28 2.49 -31.60 3.14
N ASP A 29 1.93 -32.76 3.50
CA ASP A 29 0.59 -32.83 4.10
C ASP A 29 0.52 -32.13 5.46
N SER A 30 1.57 -32.22 6.28
CA SER A 30 1.66 -31.48 7.55
C SER A 30 1.72 -29.96 7.32
N CYS A 31 2.56 -29.51 6.39
CA CYS A 31 2.67 -28.10 6.02
C CYS A 31 1.33 -27.54 5.52
N LEU A 32 0.66 -28.26 4.62
CA LEU A 32 -0.67 -27.86 4.11
C LEU A 32 -1.73 -27.84 5.20
N LYS A 33 -1.65 -28.73 6.20
CA LYS A 33 -2.57 -28.74 7.35
C LYS A 33 -2.37 -27.51 8.23
N GLU A 34 -1.14 -27.10 8.48
CA GLU A 34 -0.83 -25.86 9.22
C GLU A 34 -1.32 -24.61 8.48
N ILE A 35 -1.05 -24.53 7.16
CA ILE A 35 -1.53 -23.44 6.31
C ILE A 35 -3.07 -23.39 6.31
N ALA A 36 -3.73 -24.54 6.14
CA ALA A 36 -5.19 -24.64 6.20
C ALA A 36 -5.74 -24.18 7.55
N THR A 37 -5.11 -24.57 8.65
CA THR A 37 -5.50 -24.14 10.00
C THR A 37 -5.37 -22.63 10.17
N ALA A 38 -4.28 -22.04 9.66
CA ALA A 38 -4.07 -20.59 9.69
C ALA A 38 -5.12 -19.83 8.87
N LEU A 39 -5.46 -20.32 7.67
CA LEU A 39 -6.50 -19.74 6.82
C LEU A 39 -7.89 -19.83 7.47
N LEU A 40 -8.22 -20.96 8.11
CA LEU A 40 -9.48 -21.11 8.84
C LEU A 40 -9.57 -20.17 10.04
N GLN A 41 -8.48 -19.98 10.78
CA GLN A 41 -8.42 -19.00 11.90
C GLN A 41 -8.54 -17.54 11.42
N ALA A 42 -8.12 -17.29 10.18
CA ALA A 42 -8.32 -16.02 9.47
C ALA A 42 -9.72 -15.89 8.85
N ASP A 43 -10.64 -16.79 9.19
CA ASP A 43 -12.03 -16.83 8.72
C ASP A 43 -12.18 -16.96 7.19
N VAL A 44 -11.26 -17.66 6.53
CA VAL A 44 -11.39 -18.06 5.12
C VAL A 44 -12.39 -19.21 4.99
N ASN A 45 -13.26 -19.16 3.97
CA ASN A 45 -14.26 -20.20 3.72
C ASN A 45 -13.69 -21.63 3.70
N VAL A 46 -14.34 -22.55 4.43
CA VAL A 46 -13.88 -23.94 4.60
C VAL A 46 -13.73 -24.68 3.26
N ILE A 47 -14.68 -24.46 2.32
CA ILE A 47 -14.66 -25.08 1.00
C ILE A 47 -13.46 -24.57 0.20
N MET A 48 -13.18 -23.27 0.28
CA MET A 48 -12.02 -22.66 -0.36
C MET A 48 -10.70 -23.20 0.18
N VAL A 49 -10.58 -23.37 1.50
CA VAL A 49 -9.39 -23.97 2.13
C VAL A 49 -9.20 -25.44 1.71
N ALA A 50 -10.30 -26.21 1.65
CA ALA A 50 -10.25 -27.59 1.18
C ALA A 50 -9.81 -27.70 -0.28
N ASN A 51 -10.31 -26.81 -1.14
CA ASN A 51 -9.92 -26.74 -2.54
C ASN A 51 -8.46 -26.34 -2.72
N LEU A 52 -7.97 -25.35 -1.96
CA LEU A 52 -6.55 -24.98 -1.96
C LEU A 52 -5.66 -26.18 -1.64
N ARG A 53 -5.99 -26.93 -0.57
CA ARG A 53 -5.20 -28.10 -0.18
C ARG A 53 -5.18 -29.16 -1.28
N LYS A 54 -6.32 -29.43 -1.91
CA LYS A 54 -6.45 -30.40 -3.01
C LYS A 54 -5.64 -29.95 -4.24
N ASN A 55 -5.75 -28.69 -4.63
CA ASN A 55 -5.10 -28.14 -5.81
C ASN A 55 -3.58 -28.09 -5.65
N VAL A 56 -3.08 -27.67 -4.49
CA VAL A 56 -1.64 -27.68 -4.21
C VAL A 56 -1.09 -29.11 -4.21
N LYS A 57 -1.80 -30.07 -3.58
CA LYS A 57 -1.38 -31.49 -3.58
C LYS A 57 -1.33 -32.08 -4.99
N ASN A 58 -2.27 -31.72 -5.87
CA ASN A 58 -2.26 -32.16 -7.26
C ASN A 58 -1.13 -31.53 -8.10
N ARG A 59 -0.77 -30.26 -7.82
CA ARG A 59 0.31 -29.55 -8.52
C ARG A 59 1.71 -30.00 -8.08
N VAL A 60 1.86 -30.30 -6.79
CA VAL A 60 3.13 -30.66 -6.16
C VAL A 60 3.24 -32.19 -6.13
N ASN A 61 3.64 -32.79 -7.24
CA ASN A 61 3.97 -34.22 -7.26
C ASN A 61 5.42 -34.43 -6.77
N VAL A 62 5.59 -34.67 -5.47
CA VAL A 62 6.90 -34.74 -4.78
C VAL A 62 7.82 -35.83 -5.32
N GLU A 63 7.24 -36.89 -5.88
CA GLU A 63 7.94 -38.04 -6.49
C GLU A 63 8.50 -37.73 -7.88
N GLN A 64 7.84 -36.85 -8.64
CA GLN A 64 8.25 -36.46 -9.99
C GLN A 64 9.20 -35.25 -10.02
N MET A 65 9.48 -34.63 -8.87
CA MET A 65 10.40 -33.49 -8.80
C MET A 65 11.85 -33.96 -8.95
N GLY A 66 12.48 -33.58 -10.08
CA GLY A 66 13.85 -33.96 -10.42
C GLY A 66 14.87 -33.62 -9.32
N GLN A 67 15.85 -34.53 -9.15
CA GLN A 67 16.96 -34.34 -8.21
C GLN A 67 17.78 -33.10 -8.61
N GLY A 68 17.71 -32.04 -7.79
CA GLY A 68 18.43 -30.77 -8.02
C GLY A 68 17.55 -29.51 -7.98
N LEU A 69 16.23 -29.64 -8.11
CA LEU A 69 15.31 -28.54 -7.86
C LEU A 69 15.13 -28.35 -6.35
N ASN A 70 15.17 -27.09 -5.90
CA ASN A 70 14.81 -26.76 -4.52
C ASN A 70 13.30 -26.99 -4.34
N LYS A 71 12.92 -28.20 -3.92
CA LYS A 71 11.53 -28.64 -3.70
C LYS A 71 10.73 -27.64 -2.85
N GLN A 72 11.38 -26.98 -1.90
CA GLN A 72 10.78 -25.95 -1.06
C GLN A 72 10.27 -24.76 -1.87
N ARG A 73 11.08 -24.23 -2.81
CA ARG A 73 10.68 -23.10 -3.65
C ARG A 73 9.53 -23.46 -4.57
N VAL A 74 9.45 -24.72 -5.01
CA VAL A 74 8.35 -25.19 -5.86
C VAL A 74 7.05 -25.24 -5.06
N ILE A 75 7.07 -25.78 -3.84
CA ILE A 75 5.91 -25.81 -2.94
C ILE A 75 5.46 -24.40 -2.58
N GLU A 76 6.39 -23.54 -2.16
CA GLU A 76 6.10 -22.15 -1.81
C GLU A 76 5.50 -21.39 -3.00
N LYS A 77 6.03 -21.60 -4.21
CA LYS A 77 5.47 -21.04 -5.45
C LYS A 77 4.07 -21.58 -5.73
N ALA A 78 3.83 -22.88 -5.55
CA ALA A 78 2.51 -23.48 -5.75
C ALA A 78 1.47 -22.93 -4.77
N VAL A 79 1.83 -22.77 -3.48
CA VAL A 79 0.96 -22.14 -2.47
C VAL A 79 0.69 -20.68 -2.82
N PHE A 80 1.73 -19.93 -3.22
CA PHE A 80 1.57 -18.53 -3.66
C PHE A 80 0.63 -18.40 -4.85
N GLU A 81 0.81 -19.23 -5.88
CA GLU A 81 -0.01 -19.22 -7.09
C GLU A 81 -1.45 -19.64 -6.80
N GLU A 82 -1.66 -20.59 -5.88
CA GLU A 82 -3.00 -21.00 -5.48
C GLU A 82 -3.72 -19.89 -4.70
N LEU A 83 -3.04 -19.24 -3.75
CA LEU A 83 -3.59 -18.08 -3.04
C LEU A 83 -3.91 -16.92 -4.00
N CYS A 84 -3.08 -16.70 -5.02
CA CYS A 84 -3.39 -15.73 -6.08
C CYS A 84 -4.61 -16.17 -6.89
N SER A 85 -4.70 -17.44 -7.26
CA SER A 85 -5.82 -17.99 -8.02
C SER A 85 -7.15 -17.91 -7.28
N MET A 86 -7.13 -17.99 -5.94
CA MET A 86 -8.34 -17.83 -5.12
C MET A 86 -8.84 -16.38 -5.09
N LEU A 87 -7.95 -15.41 -5.32
CA LEU A 87 -8.27 -13.98 -5.41
C LEU A 87 -8.46 -13.51 -6.86
N ASP A 88 -8.20 -14.37 -7.83
CA ASP A 88 -8.39 -14.07 -9.23
C ASP A 88 -9.83 -14.41 -9.63
N SER A 89 -10.56 -13.38 -10.02
CA SER A 89 -11.92 -13.54 -10.56
C SER A 89 -11.93 -14.15 -11.98
N GLY A 90 -10.79 -14.21 -12.66
CA GLY A 90 -10.69 -14.63 -14.06
C GLY A 90 -11.20 -13.58 -15.06
N VAL A 91 -11.64 -12.41 -14.57
CA VAL A 91 -12.07 -11.26 -15.37
C VAL A 91 -10.91 -10.28 -15.48
N GLU A 92 -10.51 -9.92 -16.70
CA GLU A 92 -9.48 -8.90 -16.87
C GLU A 92 -9.97 -7.54 -16.33
N PRO A 93 -9.13 -6.78 -15.61
CA PRO A 93 -9.46 -5.43 -15.15
C PRO A 93 -9.86 -4.47 -16.28
N LYS A 94 -9.43 -4.75 -17.52
CA LYS A 94 -9.74 -3.96 -18.73
C LYS A 94 -11.23 -3.85 -19.07
N THR A 95 -12.06 -4.78 -18.58
CA THR A 95 -13.51 -4.75 -18.81
C THR A 95 -14.25 -3.67 -18.00
N LEU A 96 -13.53 -2.88 -17.19
CA LEU A 96 -14.07 -1.94 -16.20
C LEU A 96 -13.58 -0.49 -16.39
N GLU A 97 -13.08 -0.14 -17.57
CA GLU A 97 -12.51 1.19 -17.83
C GLU A 97 -13.57 2.29 -17.93
N LEU A 98 -13.50 3.24 -16.99
CA LEU A 98 -14.28 4.48 -17.05
C LEU A 98 -13.86 5.33 -18.25
N LYS A 99 -14.84 5.84 -19.00
CA LYS A 99 -14.62 6.63 -20.22
C LYS A 99 -14.61 8.12 -19.91
N LYS A 100 -13.45 8.76 -20.00
CA LYS A 100 -13.35 10.23 -19.85
C LYS A 100 -14.25 10.96 -20.84
N GLY A 101 -14.92 12.02 -20.38
CA GLY A 101 -15.81 12.85 -21.21
C GLY A 101 -17.19 12.24 -21.50
N LYS A 102 -17.47 11.02 -21.04
CA LYS A 102 -18.82 10.45 -20.99
C LYS A 102 -19.24 10.32 -19.52
N PRO A 103 -20.54 10.48 -19.18
CA PRO A 103 -21.00 10.26 -17.83
C PRO A 103 -20.90 8.75 -17.51
N ASN A 104 -20.03 8.38 -16.57
CA ASN A 104 -19.98 7.03 -16.03
C ASN A 104 -20.71 7.04 -14.68
N VAL A 105 -21.78 6.26 -14.55
CA VAL A 105 -22.58 6.14 -13.32
C VAL A 105 -22.10 4.92 -12.55
N VAL A 106 -21.61 5.15 -11.33
CA VAL A 106 -21.07 4.11 -10.46
C VAL A 106 -21.90 4.04 -9.18
N MET A 107 -22.53 2.89 -8.93
CA MET A 107 -23.37 2.67 -7.76
C MET A 107 -22.59 1.87 -6.70
N PHE A 108 -22.52 2.41 -5.48
CA PHE A 108 -21.84 1.76 -4.36
C PHE A 108 -22.85 1.06 -3.45
N VAL A 109 -22.68 -0.24 -3.30
CA VAL A 109 -23.56 -1.10 -2.49
C VAL A 109 -22.78 -1.84 -1.42
N GLY A 110 -23.49 -2.37 -0.43
CA GLY A 110 -22.91 -3.20 0.62
C GLY A 110 -23.45 -2.90 2.01
N LEU A 111 -22.96 -3.65 2.98
CA LEU A 111 -23.54 -3.66 4.32
C LEU A 111 -23.41 -2.35 5.08
N GLN A 112 -24.24 -2.21 6.11
CA GLN A 112 -24.12 -1.15 7.09
C GLN A 112 -22.72 -1.17 7.71
N GLY A 113 -22.10 0.00 7.83
CA GLY A 113 -20.78 0.11 8.47
C GLY A 113 -19.61 -0.42 7.65
N ALA A 114 -19.82 -0.92 6.41
CA ALA A 114 -18.75 -1.38 5.53
C ALA A 114 -17.85 -0.26 5.00
N GLY A 115 -18.21 1.01 5.23
CA GLY A 115 -17.41 2.17 4.84
C GLY A 115 -17.80 2.82 3.50
N LYS A 116 -18.98 2.49 2.94
CA LYS A 116 -19.47 3.00 1.63
C LYS A 116 -19.28 4.49 1.41
N THR A 117 -19.91 5.36 2.23
CA THR A 117 -19.81 6.83 2.08
C THR A 117 -18.36 7.34 2.08
N THR A 118 -17.50 6.75 2.91
CA THR A 118 -16.07 7.08 2.96
C THR A 118 -15.37 6.62 1.68
N THR A 119 -15.63 5.39 1.24
CA THR A 119 -15.09 4.82 0.00
C THR A 119 -15.54 5.60 -1.23
N CYS A 120 -16.82 6.01 -1.31
CA CYS A 120 -17.35 6.87 -2.38
C CYS A 120 -16.51 8.14 -2.52
N THR A 121 -16.21 8.79 -1.39
CA THR A 121 -15.41 10.03 -1.40
C THR A 121 -13.95 9.78 -1.80
N LYS A 122 -13.35 8.70 -1.30
CA LYS A 122 -11.98 8.29 -1.65
C LYS A 122 -11.85 7.96 -3.13
N TYR A 123 -12.79 7.18 -3.66
CA TYR A 123 -12.87 6.83 -5.07
C TYR A 123 -13.04 8.07 -5.95
N ALA A 124 -13.95 8.98 -5.57
CA ALA A 124 -14.14 10.26 -6.24
C ALA A 124 -12.84 11.08 -6.26
N TYR A 125 -12.17 11.21 -5.12
CA TYR A 125 -10.92 11.95 -4.97
C TYR A 125 -9.76 11.33 -5.77
N TRP A 126 -9.66 10.01 -5.77
CA TRP A 126 -8.66 9.27 -6.54
C TRP A 126 -8.81 9.51 -8.05
N HIS A 127 -10.05 9.43 -8.55
CA HIS A 127 -10.34 9.72 -9.96
C HIS A 127 -10.18 11.21 -10.31
N LYS A 128 -10.47 12.12 -9.38
CA LYS A 128 -10.20 13.56 -9.53
C LYS A 128 -8.72 13.83 -9.79
N LYS A 129 -7.82 13.17 -9.07
CA LYS A 129 -6.36 13.26 -9.32
C LYS A 129 -5.96 12.77 -10.70
N LYS A 130 -6.68 11.77 -11.25
CA LYS A 130 -6.48 11.26 -12.62
C LYS A 130 -7.15 12.13 -13.69
N GLY A 131 -7.71 13.28 -13.33
CA GLY A 131 -8.29 14.26 -14.24
C GLY A 131 -9.76 14.04 -14.60
N PHE A 132 -10.48 13.17 -13.89
CA PHE A 132 -11.94 13.08 -14.01
C PHE A 132 -12.60 14.24 -13.24
N LYS A 133 -13.86 14.53 -13.57
CA LYS A 133 -14.79 15.47 -12.93
C LYS A 133 -15.86 14.69 -12.14
N PRO A 134 -15.51 14.15 -10.96
CA PRO A 134 -16.45 13.40 -10.15
C PRO A 134 -17.55 14.30 -9.58
N ALA A 135 -18.70 13.69 -9.30
CA ALA A 135 -19.78 14.21 -8.47
C ALA A 135 -20.41 13.06 -7.67
N MET A 136 -20.96 13.38 -6.50
CA MET A 136 -21.51 12.38 -5.58
C MET A 136 -23.00 12.61 -5.33
N VAL A 137 -23.77 11.54 -5.30
CA VAL A 137 -25.21 11.53 -5.01
C VAL A 137 -25.42 10.70 -3.75
N CYS A 138 -26.04 11.30 -2.73
CA CYS A 138 -26.43 10.62 -1.51
C CYS A 138 -27.84 10.04 -1.68
N ALA A 139 -27.94 8.73 -1.89
CA ALA A 139 -29.19 7.98 -1.93
C ALA A 139 -29.44 7.20 -0.62
N ASP A 140 -28.64 7.43 0.43
CA ASP A 140 -28.90 6.90 1.78
C ASP A 140 -29.91 7.80 2.51
N THR A 141 -31.20 7.52 2.34
CA THR A 141 -32.31 8.25 2.99
C THR A 141 -32.68 7.71 4.37
N PHE A 142 -32.14 6.54 4.75
CA PHE A 142 -32.54 5.85 5.98
C PHE A 142 -31.70 6.29 7.18
N ARG A 143 -30.39 6.45 7.00
CA ARG A 143 -29.49 6.77 8.11
C ARG A 143 -29.52 8.27 8.40
N ALA A 144 -29.85 8.63 9.64
CA ALA A 144 -29.79 10.00 10.10
C ALA A 144 -28.38 10.60 9.91
N GLY A 145 -28.32 11.78 9.26
CA GLY A 145 -27.06 12.47 8.99
C GLY A 145 -26.19 11.85 7.89
N ALA A 146 -26.67 10.86 7.13
CA ALA A 146 -25.94 10.31 6.00
C ALA A 146 -25.59 11.38 4.96
N PHE A 147 -26.57 12.22 4.62
CA PHE A 147 -26.35 13.32 3.68
C PHE A 147 -25.34 14.34 4.22
N ASP A 148 -25.39 14.67 5.52
CA ASP A 148 -24.42 15.58 6.14
C ASP A 148 -23.01 14.99 6.17
N GLN A 149 -22.88 13.67 6.41
CA GLN A 149 -21.60 12.98 6.34
C GLN A 149 -21.02 13.06 4.92
N LEU A 150 -21.82 12.73 3.89
CA LEU A 150 -21.39 12.80 2.50
C LEU A 150 -21.03 14.24 2.12
N LYS A 151 -21.84 15.23 2.51
CA LYS A 151 -21.61 16.66 2.28
C LYS A 151 -20.31 17.15 2.89
N GLN A 152 -20.00 16.79 4.13
CA GLN A 152 -18.74 17.17 4.78
C GLN A 152 -17.54 16.56 4.05
N ASN A 153 -17.62 15.29 3.68
CA ASN A 153 -16.56 14.58 2.96
C ASN A 153 -16.35 15.17 1.55
N ALA A 154 -17.44 15.41 0.82
CA ALA A 154 -17.45 16.04 -0.50
C ALA A 154 -16.81 17.43 -0.47
N THR A 155 -17.17 18.24 0.52
CA THR A 155 -16.65 19.59 0.70
C THR A 155 -15.14 19.57 0.95
N LYS A 156 -14.66 18.67 1.82
CA LYS A 156 -13.22 18.47 2.06
C LYS A 156 -12.47 18.05 0.79
N ALA A 157 -13.09 17.21 -0.05
CA ALA A 157 -12.52 16.79 -1.33
C ALA A 157 -12.68 17.82 -2.47
N GLN A 158 -13.46 18.88 -2.24
CA GLN A 158 -13.94 19.83 -3.25
C GLN A 158 -14.62 19.12 -4.42
N ILE A 159 -15.56 18.23 -4.11
CA ILE A 159 -16.33 17.44 -5.07
C ILE A 159 -17.81 17.88 -4.95
N PRO A 160 -18.49 18.18 -6.06
CA PRO A 160 -19.91 18.47 -6.06
C PRO A 160 -20.72 17.31 -5.48
N PHE A 161 -21.76 17.63 -4.74
CA PHE A 161 -22.64 16.65 -4.12
C PHE A 161 -24.11 16.99 -4.32
N TYR A 162 -24.95 15.96 -4.33
CA TYR A 162 -26.41 16.05 -4.40
C TYR A 162 -27.04 15.12 -3.37
N GLY A 163 -28.20 15.50 -2.85
CA GLY A 163 -28.99 14.74 -1.91
C GLY A 163 -30.15 15.59 -1.42
N SER A 164 -31.07 14.97 -0.67
CA SER A 164 -32.26 15.63 -0.14
C SER A 164 -32.36 15.41 1.37
N TYR A 165 -32.86 16.42 2.08
CA TYR A 165 -33.25 16.31 3.49
C TYR A 165 -34.74 15.96 3.65
N GLN A 166 -35.54 16.14 2.60
CA GLN A 166 -37.01 16.04 2.64
C GLN A 166 -37.52 14.80 1.91
N ASP A 167 -36.87 14.43 0.81
CA ASP A 167 -37.26 13.26 0.03
C ASP A 167 -36.81 11.99 0.76
N THR A 168 -37.74 11.03 0.86
CA THR A 168 -37.50 9.75 1.52
C THR A 168 -37.24 8.63 0.52
N ASP A 169 -37.59 8.83 -0.76
CA ASP A 169 -37.42 7.83 -1.81
C ASP A 169 -35.99 7.91 -2.40
N PRO A 170 -35.16 6.88 -2.21
CA PRO A 170 -33.78 6.87 -2.70
C PRO A 170 -33.71 6.78 -4.23
N ALA A 171 -34.68 6.18 -4.92
CA ALA A 171 -34.65 6.01 -6.37
C ALA A 171 -34.85 7.35 -7.09
N SER A 172 -35.82 8.16 -6.65
CA SER A 172 -36.02 9.51 -7.18
C SER A 172 -34.84 10.44 -6.92
N ILE A 173 -34.26 10.42 -5.71
CA ILE A 173 -33.07 11.22 -5.38
C ILE A 173 -31.87 10.82 -6.24
N ALA A 174 -31.66 9.51 -6.41
CA ALA A 174 -30.56 9.00 -7.21
C ALA A 174 -30.72 9.42 -8.69
N ALA A 175 -31.91 9.25 -9.27
CA ALA A 175 -32.21 9.65 -10.64
C ALA A 175 -32.04 11.16 -10.86
N ALA A 176 -32.61 11.99 -9.97
CA ALA A 176 -32.51 13.44 -10.07
C ALA A 176 -31.05 13.93 -9.95
N GLY A 177 -30.27 13.33 -9.04
CA GLY A 177 -28.85 13.64 -8.88
C GLY A 177 -28.02 13.26 -10.10
N VAL A 178 -28.27 12.08 -10.67
CA VAL A 178 -27.59 11.62 -11.89
C VAL A 178 -27.92 12.53 -13.08
N GLU A 179 -29.19 12.86 -13.30
CA GLU A 179 -29.59 13.76 -14.41
C GLU A 179 -29.01 15.16 -14.26
N ARG A 180 -28.99 15.72 -13.04
CA ARG A 180 -28.33 17.00 -12.77
C ARG A 180 -26.85 16.95 -13.14
N PHE A 181 -26.12 15.92 -12.72
CA PHE A 181 -24.67 15.85 -12.96
C PHE A 181 -24.32 15.51 -14.41
N LYS A 182 -25.19 14.78 -15.12
CA LYS A 182 -25.09 14.66 -16.59
C LYS A 182 -25.24 16.03 -17.26
N ALA A 183 -26.20 16.85 -16.84
CA ALA A 183 -26.38 18.21 -17.35
C ALA A 183 -25.18 19.13 -17.03
N GLU A 184 -24.56 18.97 -15.86
CA GLU A 184 -23.31 19.66 -15.47
C GLU A 184 -22.06 19.09 -16.17
N LYS A 185 -22.20 18.12 -17.09
CA LYS A 185 -21.10 17.47 -17.84
C LYS A 185 -20.03 16.86 -16.93
N ARG A 186 -20.46 16.23 -15.84
CA ARG A 186 -19.62 15.38 -14.99
C ARG A 186 -19.38 14.05 -15.71
N ASP A 187 -18.15 13.57 -15.70
CA ASP A 187 -17.76 12.32 -16.35
C ASP A 187 -17.72 11.13 -15.37
N LEU A 188 -17.84 11.38 -14.06
CA LEU A 188 -17.96 10.34 -13.05
C LEU A 188 -19.05 10.73 -12.04
N ILE A 189 -20.09 9.93 -11.94
CA ILE A 189 -21.22 10.15 -11.03
C ILE A 189 -21.29 8.97 -10.08
N ILE A 190 -21.09 9.23 -8.79
CA ILE A 190 -21.01 8.20 -7.75
C ILE A 190 -22.28 8.24 -6.92
N VAL A 191 -23.01 7.13 -6.86
CA VAL A 191 -24.24 6.99 -6.09
C VAL A 191 -23.93 6.19 -4.81
N ASP A 192 -24.03 6.85 -3.65
CA ASP A 192 -23.88 6.25 -2.33
C ASP A 192 -25.25 5.75 -1.83
N THR A 193 -25.46 4.44 -1.78
CA THR A 193 -26.72 3.86 -1.31
C THR A 193 -26.71 3.61 0.19
N SER A 194 -27.90 3.38 0.76
CA SER A 194 -28.03 2.92 2.14
C SER A 194 -27.29 1.57 2.35
N GLY A 195 -26.86 1.32 3.59
CA GLY A 195 -26.34 0.02 4.00
C GLY A 195 -27.25 -0.59 5.02
N ARG A 196 -27.88 -1.72 4.70
CA ARG A 196 -28.62 -2.51 5.68
C ARG A 196 -28.22 -3.99 5.63
N HIS A 197 -28.80 -4.77 6.53
CA HIS A 197 -28.46 -6.17 6.75
C HIS A 197 -29.13 -7.08 5.72
N LYS A 198 -28.49 -8.21 5.38
CA LYS A 198 -28.96 -9.18 4.35
C LYS A 198 -30.34 -9.83 4.60
N GLN A 199 -30.97 -9.56 5.74
CA GLN A 199 -32.22 -10.18 6.16
C GLN A 199 -33.46 -9.34 5.80
N GLU A 200 -33.28 -8.15 5.23
CA GLU A 200 -34.38 -7.28 4.80
C GLU A 200 -34.61 -7.43 3.29
N GLU A 201 -35.59 -8.24 2.87
CA GLU A 201 -36.01 -8.34 1.46
C GLU A 201 -36.38 -6.97 0.86
N SER A 202 -36.97 -6.09 1.68
CA SER A 202 -37.31 -4.72 1.30
C SER A 202 -36.10 -3.88 0.87
N LEU A 203 -34.92 -4.15 1.43
CA LEU A 203 -33.69 -3.43 1.05
C LEU A 203 -33.23 -3.83 -0.34
N PHE A 204 -33.21 -5.14 -0.62
CA PHE A 204 -32.76 -5.64 -1.92
C PHE A 204 -33.69 -5.14 -3.03
N GLU A 205 -34.98 -5.01 -2.74
CA GLU A 205 -35.94 -4.39 -3.65
C GLU A 205 -35.69 -2.89 -3.83
N GLU A 206 -35.46 -2.13 -2.76
CA GLU A 206 -35.06 -0.71 -2.83
C GLU A 206 -33.80 -0.52 -3.69
N MET A 207 -32.80 -1.38 -3.50
CA MET A 207 -31.56 -1.36 -4.27
C MET A 207 -31.79 -1.69 -5.76
N ARG A 208 -32.68 -2.63 -6.07
CA ARG A 208 -33.10 -2.91 -7.47
C ARG A 208 -33.80 -1.71 -8.10
N GLN A 209 -34.65 -1.03 -7.34
CA GLN A 209 -35.35 0.17 -7.82
C GLN A 209 -34.38 1.30 -8.11
N VAL A 210 -33.42 1.56 -7.20
CA VAL A 210 -32.34 2.54 -7.42
C VAL A 210 -31.52 2.17 -8.66
N ALA A 211 -31.10 0.90 -8.78
CA ALA A 211 -30.32 0.43 -9.92
C ALA A 211 -31.09 0.57 -11.25
N ALA A 212 -32.39 0.25 -11.26
CA ALA A 212 -33.25 0.40 -12.43
C ALA A 212 -33.46 1.87 -12.82
N ALA A 213 -33.55 2.77 -11.84
CA ALA A 213 -33.74 4.20 -12.06
C ALA A 213 -32.48 4.89 -12.60
N VAL A 214 -31.29 4.52 -12.11
CA VAL A 214 -30.03 5.19 -12.51
C VAL A 214 -29.27 4.48 -13.62
N GLN A 215 -29.56 3.19 -13.86
CA GLN A 215 -28.88 2.34 -14.85
C GLN A 215 -27.35 2.45 -14.75
N PRO A 216 -26.75 2.00 -13.63
CA PRO A 216 -25.32 2.21 -13.40
C PRO A 216 -24.47 1.41 -14.39
N ASP A 217 -23.41 2.03 -14.92
CA ASP A 217 -22.40 1.36 -15.75
C ASP A 217 -21.59 0.36 -14.93
N HIS A 218 -21.37 0.67 -13.65
CA HIS A 218 -20.64 -0.19 -12.73
C HIS A 218 -21.32 -0.21 -11.35
N VAL A 219 -21.45 -1.40 -10.78
CA VAL A 219 -21.83 -1.59 -9.38
C VAL A 219 -20.62 -2.07 -8.59
N ILE A 220 -20.27 -1.32 -7.55
CA ILE A 220 -19.15 -1.61 -6.67
C ILE A 220 -19.69 -2.07 -5.32
N PHE A 221 -19.36 -3.30 -4.95
CA PHE A 221 -19.66 -3.85 -3.64
C PHE A 221 -18.54 -3.55 -2.65
N VAL A 222 -18.86 -2.79 -1.61
CA VAL A 222 -17.92 -2.43 -0.54
C VAL A 222 -18.05 -3.43 0.59
N MET A 223 -16.94 -4.07 0.93
CA MET A 223 -16.84 -5.04 2.01
C MET A 223 -15.81 -4.61 3.05
N ASP A 224 -16.17 -4.80 4.32
CA ASP A 224 -15.25 -4.65 5.45
C ASP A 224 -14.34 -5.89 5.57
N GLY A 225 -13.03 -5.68 5.57
CA GLY A 225 -12.03 -6.75 5.66
C GLY A 225 -12.02 -7.52 7.00
N SER A 226 -12.77 -7.05 8.00
CA SER A 226 -13.00 -7.76 9.26
C SER A 226 -14.13 -8.80 9.18
N ILE A 227 -14.97 -8.76 8.13
CA ILE A 227 -16.01 -9.76 7.93
C ILE A 227 -15.34 -11.10 7.61
N GLY A 228 -15.64 -12.11 8.44
CA GLY A 228 -15.13 -13.47 8.29
C GLY A 228 -15.99 -14.32 7.37
N GLN A 229 -16.38 -15.51 7.84
CA GLN A 229 -17.11 -16.53 7.07
C GLN A 229 -18.42 -16.02 6.43
N ALA A 230 -19.10 -15.08 7.09
CA ALA A 230 -20.35 -14.51 6.59
C ALA A 230 -20.18 -13.68 5.31
N ALA A 231 -18.94 -13.32 4.94
CA ALA A 231 -18.63 -12.56 3.72
C ALA A 231 -19.15 -13.25 2.46
N PHE A 232 -19.05 -14.58 2.38
CA PHE A 232 -19.49 -15.34 1.20
C PHE A 232 -20.99 -15.16 0.95
N ASP A 233 -21.83 -15.46 1.94
CA ASP A 233 -23.29 -15.40 1.80
C ASP A 233 -23.77 -13.96 1.53
N GLN A 234 -23.11 -12.98 2.16
CA GLN A 234 -23.44 -11.58 1.96
C GLN A 234 -23.11 -11.13 0.53
N ALA A 235 -21.88 -11.42 0.09
CA ALA A 235 -21.44 -11.09 -1.26
C ALA A 235 -22.32 -11.75 -2.32
N LYS A 236 -22.69 -13.02 -2.11
CA LYS A 236 -23.62 -13.75 -2.97
C LYS A 236 -25.00 -13.10 -3.03
N ALA A 237 -25.59 -12.72 -1.90
CA ALA A 237 -26.90 -12.08 -1.87
C ALA A 237 -26.93 -10.73 -2.61
N PHE A 238 -25.86 -9.93 -2.50
CA PHE A 238 -25.73 -8.69 -3.28
C PHE A 238 -25.59 -8.98 -4.78
N HIS A 239 -24.75 -9.94 -5.16
CA HIS A 239 -24.55 -10.33 -6.55
C HIS A 239 -25.81 -10.92 -7.20
N ASP A 240 -26.60 -11.70 -6.47
CA ASP A 240 -27.88 -12.26 -6.94
C ASP A 240 -28.97 -11.17 -7.07
N THR A 241 -28.77 -10.00 -6.45
CA THR A 241 -29.73 -8.88 -6.48
C THR A 241 -29.38 -7.83 -7.53
N VAL A 242 -28.12 -7.43 -7.60
CA VAL A 242 -27.58 -6.43 -8.53
C VAL A 242 -26.30 -6.96 -9.15
N ASP A 243 -26.05 -6.60 -10.40
CA ASP A 243 -24.88 -7.06 -11.15
C ASP A 243 -23.59 -6.39 -10.62
N VAL A 244 -23.03 -6.97 -9.56
CA VAL A 244 -21.80 -6.51 -8.93
C VAL A 244 -20.62 -6.76 -9.88
N GLY A 245 -20.10 -5.69 -10.47
CA GLY A 245 -18.94 -5.74 -11.36
C GLY A 245 -17.59 -5.62 -10.65
N GLN A 246 -17.55 -5.09 -9.43
CA GLN A 246 -16.30 -4.86 -8.69
C GLN A 246 -16.48 -5.01 -7.19
N VAL A 247 -15.41 -5.37 -6.49
CA VAL A 247 -15.33 -5.38 -5.03
C VAL A 247 -14.29 -4.38 -4.53
N VAL A 248 -14.60 -3.66 -3.45
CA VAL A 248 -13.65 -2.82 -2.73
C VAL A 248 -13.57 -3.27 -1.28
N LEU A 249 -12.35 -3.52 -0.80
CA LEU A 249 -12.11 -3.93 0.58
C LEU A 249 -11.74 -2.73 1.43
N THR A 250 -12.35 -2.59 2.60
CA THR A 250 -12.08 -1.49 3.53
C THR A 250 -11.53 -2.00 4.86
N LYS A 251 -11.07 -1.07 5.70
CA LYS A 251 -10.58 -1.30 7.07
C LYS A 251 -9.42 -2.30 7.17
N LEU A 252 -8.57 -2.37 6.15
CA LEU A 252 -7.41 -3.26 6.16
C LEU A 252 -6.30 -2.83 7.14
N ASP A 253 -6.38 -1.60 7.64
CA ASP A 253 -5.53 -1.02 8.69
C ASP A 253 -5.83 -1.56 10.10
N GLY A 254 -7.04 -2.10 10.32
CA GLY A 254 -7.47 -2.60 11.62
C GLY A 254 -7.13 -4.07 11.89
N HIS A 255 -8.01 -4.74 12.63
CA HIS A 255 -7.96 -6.18 12.91
C HIS A 255 -8.54 -7.03 11.78
N ALA A 256 -8.49 -6.54 10.54
CA ALA A 256 -8.97 -7.27 9.38
C ALA A 256 -8.16 -8.57 9.20
N LYS A 257 -8.86 -9.70 9.19
CA LYS A 257 -8.26 -11.02 8.96
C LYS A 257 -8.08 -11.32 7.48
N GLY A 258 -8.76 -10.57 6.61
CA GLY A 258 -8.69 -10.67 5.15
C GLY A 258 -9.25 -11.95 4.53
N GLY A 259 -9.69 -12.94 5.32
CA GLY A 259 -10.39 -14.12 4.80
C GLY A 259 -11.73 -13.80 4.12
N GLY A 260 -12.37 -12.68 4.51
CA GLY A 260 -13.55 -12.15 3.84
C GLY A 260 -13.31 -11.77 2.39
N ALA A 261 -12.13 -11.26 2.05
CA ALA A 261 -11.77 -10.85 0.69
C ALA A 261 -11.79 -12.03 -0.30
N LEU A 262 -11.15 -13.14 0.10
CA LEU A 262 -11.14 -14.39 -0.64
C LEU A 262 -12.57 -14.90 -0.86
N SER A 263 -13.36 -14.85 0.21
CA SER A 263 -14.75 -15.31 0.20
C SER A 263 -15.65 -14.44 -0.68
N ALA A 264 -15.39 -13.13 -0.76
CA ALA A 264 -16.13 -12.20 -1.61
C ALA A 264 -15.91 -12.48 -3.09
N VAL A 265 -14.64 -12.60 -3.51
CA VAL A 265 -14.29 -12.88 -4.92
C VAL A 265 -14.86 -14.22 -5.36
N ALA A 266 -14.78 -15.24 -4.51
CA ALA A 266 -15.35 -16.55 -4.80
C ALA A 266 -16.88 -16.52 -4.96
N ALA A 267 -17.57 -15.65 -4.21
CA ALA A 267 -19.02 -15.53 -4.25
C ALA A 267 -19.52 -14.73 -5.44
N THR A 268 -18.93 -13.56 -5.72
CA THR A 268 -19.41 -12.64 -6.76
C THR A 268 -18.79 -12.88 -8.13
N ARG A 269 -17.64 -13.58 -8.19
CA ARG A 269 -16.79 -13.69 -9.38
C ARG A 269 -16.38 -12.33 -9.96
N SER A 270 -16.37 -11.29 -9.13
CA SER A 270 -15.98 -9.93 -9.52
C SER A 270 -14.57 -9.64 -8.99
N PRO A 271 -13.74 -8.92 -9.76
CA PRO A 271 -12.40 -8.56 -9.30
C PRO A 271 -12.47 -7.57 -8.13
N ILE A 272 -11.53 -7.69 -7.19
CA ILE A 272 -11.25 -6.61 -6.24
C ILE A 272 -10.48 -5.53 -7.00
N THR A 273 -10.98 -4.31 -7.02
CA THR A 273 -10.35 -3.20 -7.75
C THR A 273 -9.57 -2.26 -6.84
N PHE A 274 -10.04 -2.04 -5.61
CA PHE A 274 -9.39 -1.14 -4.66
C PHE A 274 -9.35 -1.69 -3.24
N ILE A 275 -8.40 -1.15 -2.46
CA ILE A 275 -8.29 -1.35 -1.03
C ILE A 275 -8.25 -0.01 -0.28
N GLY A 276 -9.01 0.07 0.81
CA GLY A 276 -8.97 1.14 1.79
C GLY A 276 -8.12 0.75 2.99
N THR A 277 -7.02 1.46 3.19
CA THR A 277 -6.02 1.18 4.24
C THR A 277 -6.04 2.21 5.37
N GLY A 278 -7.19 2.83 5.62
CA GLY A 278 -7.36 3.81 6.70
C GLY A 278 -8.56 4.72 6.49
N GLU A 279 -8.63 5.81 7.24
CA GLU A 279 -9.76 6.77 7.24
C GLU A 279 -9.50 8.00 6.37
N HIS A 280 -8.25 8.36 6.14
CA HIS A 280 -7.88 9.56 5.40
C HIS A 280 -8.09 9.40 3.89
N MET A 281 -8.34 10.51 3.19
CA MET A 281 -8.69 10.53 1.76
C MET A 281 -7.63 9.90 0.84
N HIS A 282 -6.37 9.93 1.26
CA HIS A 282 -5.23 9.40 0.49
C HIS A 282 -4.95 7.91 0.76
N GLU A 283 -5.61 7.31 1.76
CA GLU A 283 -5.45 5.90 2.12
C GLU A 283 -6.43 5.05 1.29
N PHE A 284 -6.22 5.07 -0.03
CA PHE A 284 -6.99 4.35 -1.03
C PHE A 284 -6.06 3.95 -2.18
N GLU A 285 -5.88 2.64 -2.39
CA GLU A 285 -4.87 2.08 -3.29
C GLU A 285 -5.51 1.10 -4.28
N ASP A 286 -4.91 0.99 -5.47
CA ASP A 286 -5.26 -0.05 -6.44
C ASP A 286 -4.99 -1.45 -5.84
N PHE A 287 -5.89 -2.39 -6.09
CA PHE A 287 -5.67 -3.77 -5.68
C PHE A 287 -4.92 -4.54 -6.77
N GLU A 288 -3.77 -5.09 -6.39
CA GLU A 288 -3.04 -6.06 -7.21
C GLU A 288 -2.91 -7.37 -6.43
N THR A 289 -3.51 -8.44 -6.95
CA THR A 289 -3.55 -9.76 -6.31
C THR A 289 -2.17 -10.24 -5.89
N LYS A 290 -1.18 -10.14 -6.79
CA LYS A 290 0.20 -10.59 -6.50
C LYS A 290 0.85 -9.77 -5.40
N LYS A 291 0.67 -8.44 -5.40
CA LYS A 291 1.20 -7.55 -4.34
C LYS A 291 0.54 -7.84 -3.00
N PHE A 292 -0.78 -8.06 -3.01
CA PHE A 292 -1.54 -8.40 -1.81
C PHE A 292 -1.11 -9.73 -1.21
N VAL A 293 -0.99 -10.79 -2.01
CA VAL A 293 -0.54 -12.12 -1.54
C VAL A 293 0.93 -12.10 -1.10
N ALA A 294 1.79 -11.35 -1.80
CA ALA A 294 3.18 -11.18 -1.38
C ALA A 294 3.25 -10.50 0.01
N ARG A 295 2.52 -9.41 0.20
CA ARG A 295 2.40 -8.71 1.49
C ARG A 295 1.83 -9.63 2.57
N LEU A 296 0.81 -10.42 2.23
CA LEU A 296 0.23 -11.41 3.12
C LEU A 296 1.30 -12.42 3.58
N LEU A 297 2.16 -12.91 2.70
CA LEU A 297 3.20 -13.89 3.02
C LEU A 297 4.48 -13.27 3.61
N GLY A 298 4.48 -11.97 3.91
CA GLY A 298 5.67 -11.26 4.42
C GLY A 298 6.79 -11.10 3.38
N ARG A 299 6.48 -11.33 2.10
CA ARG A 299 7.36 -11.03 0.97
C ARG A 299 7.13 -9.56 0.62
N GLY A 300 8.00 -8.69 1.11
CA GLY A 300 7.90 -7.23 0.95
C GLY A 300 7.58 -6.79 -0.49
N ASP A 301 6.77 -5.73 -0.58
CA ASP A 301 6.22 -5.17 -1.81
C ASP A 301 7.18 -4.13 -2.41
N TRP A 302 8.17 -4.62 -3.16
CA TRP A 302 9.13 -3.76 -3.86
C TRP A 302 8.46 -2.89 -4.95
N GLY A 303 7.35 -3.35 -5.54
CA GLY A 303 6.65 -2.62 -6.60
C GLY A 303 5.89 -1.40 -6.07
N GLY A 304 5.04 -1.60 -5.06
CA GLY A 304 4.29 -0.51 -4.41
C GLY A 304 5.19 0.50 -3.70
N PHE A 305 6.38 0.08 -3.22
CA PHE A 305 7.40 1.00 -2.72
C PHE A 305 7.87 1.97 -3.81
N VAL A 306 8.23 1.47 -4.99
CA VAL A 306 8.67 2.30 -6.12
C VAL A 306 7.55 3.23 -6.59
N ASP A 307 6.31 2.75 -6.65
CA ASP A 307 5.16 3.56 -7.10
C ASP A 307 4.82 4.69 -6.10
N LYS A 308 4.80 4.42 -4.78
CA LYS A 308 4.63 5.47 -3.75
C LYS A 308 5.78 6.47 -3.72
N VAL A 309 7.00 6.00 -3.95
CA VAL A 309 8.18 6.88 -4.05
C VAL A 309 8.05 7.78 -5.28
N LYS A 310 7.56 7.29 -6.42
CA LYS A 310 7.31 8.11 -7.62
C LYS A 310 6.18 9.13 -7.43
N ASP A 311 5.08 8.74 -6.81
CA ASP A 311 3.94 9.64 -6.55
C ASP A 311 4.29 10.78 -5.56
N VAL A 312 5.22 10.52 -4.65
CA VAL A 312 5.66 11.49 -3.63
C VAL A 312 6.92 12.26 -4.05
N LEU A 313 7.69 11.77 -5.01
CA LEU A 313 8.87 12.44 -5.58
C LEU A 313 8.70 12.70 -7.08
N PRO A 314 7.86 13.68 -7.49
CA PRO A 314 7.70 14.02 -8.90
C PRO A 314 8.87 14.85 -9.48
N ASP A 315 9.75 15.40 -8.63
CA ASP A 315 10.83 16.29 -9.07
C ASP A 315 12.20 15.59 -9.02
N GLU A 316 12.57 14.96 -10.14
CA GLU A 316 13.96 14.56 -10.42
C GLU A 316 14.93 15.75 -10.27
N ALA A 317 14.45 16.97 -10.57
CA ALA A 317 15.19 18.22 -10.38
C ALA A 317 15.55 18.51 -8.91
N ALA A 318 14.64 18.22 -7.97
CA ALA A 318 14.89 18.41 -6.54
C ALA A 318 15.91 17.39 -6.02
N GLN A 319 15.93 16.18 -6.58
CA GLN A 319 16.95 15.18 -6.25
C GLN A 319 18.32 15.53 -6.83
N GLU A 320 18.41 16.04 -8.07
CA GLU A 320 19.67 16.53 -8.63
C GLU A 320 20.21 17.73 -7.85
N GLU A 321 19.35 18.66 -7.43
CA GLU A 321 19.75 19.80 -6.61
C GLU A 321 20.22 19.34 -5.22
N LEU A 322 19.52 18.38 -4.60
CA LEU A 322 19.93 17.76 -3.35
C LEU A 322 21.26 17.05 -3.54
N LEU A 323 21.42 16.19 -4.54
CA LEU A 323 22.67 15.48 -4.86
C LEU A 323 23.82 16.46 -5.13
N ASN A 324 23.56 17.60 -5.79
CA ASN A 324 24.54 18.65 -6.00
C ASN A 324 24.92 19.38 -4.70
N LYS A 325 23.97 19.68 -3.81
CA LYS A 325 24.23 20.28 -2.47
C LYS A 325 24.97 19.31 -1.56
N ILE A 326 24.61 18.03 -1.63
CA ILE A 326 25.26 16.91 -0.96
C ILE A 326 26.71 16.77 -1.43
N THR A 327 26.94 16.79 -2.74
CA THR A 327 28.29 16.70 -3.35
C THR A 327 29.17 17.91 -2.98
N LYS A 328 28.56 19.07 -2.69
CA LYS A 328 29.25 20.27 -2.19
C LYS A 328 29.64 20.21 -0.71
N GLY A 329 29.21 19.18 0.03
CA GLY A 329 29.70 18.88 1.38
C GLY A 329 29.08 19.72 2.51
N GLU A 330 27.97 20.40 2.27
CA GLU A 330 27.34 21.29 3.25
C GLU A 330 25.97 20.74 3.65
N PHE A 331 25.93 19.88 4.68
CA PHE A 331 24.67 19.49 5.32
C PHE A 331 24.23 20.63 6.26
N THR A 332 23.08 21.26 5.98
CA THR A 332 22.54 22.39 6.75
C THR A 332 21.22 22.03 7.43
N LEU A 333 20.76 22.87 8.37
CA LEU A 333 19.45 22.70 9.01
C LEU A 333 18.30 22.82 8.02
N ARG A 334 18.44 23.63 6.95
CA ARG A 334 17.47 23.70 5.86
C ARG A 334 17.31 22.36 5.15
N ILE A 335 18.42 21.69 4.85
CA ILE A 335 18.38 20.36 4.23
C ILE A 335 17.68 19.37 5.17
N MET A 336 17.97 19.41 6.47
CA MET A 336 17.28 18.59 7.46
C MET A 336 15.76 18.87 7.50
N TYR A 337 15.36 20.14 7.43
CA TYR A 337 13.96 20.55 7.35
C TYR A 337 13.27 19.98 6.12
N GLU A 338 13.88 20.10 4.95
CA GLU A 338 13.37 19.55 3.68
C GLU A 338 13.20 18.04 3.77
N GLN A 339 14.15 17.33 4.39
CA GLN A 339 14.03 15.89 4.61
C GLN A 339 12.88 15.55 5.56
N PHE A 340 12.71 16.28 6.66
CA PHE A 340 11.57 16.06 7.57
C PHE A 340 10.23 16.38 6.90
N ALA A 341 10.16 17.45 6.09
CA ALA A 341 8.97 17.79 5.32
C ALA A 341 8.62 16.68 4.31
N ASN A 342 9.62 16.10 3.64
CA ASN A 342 9.41 14.98 2.72
C ASN A 342 8.97 13.71 3.45
N ILE A 343 9.57 13.39 4.60
CA ILE A 343 9.15 12.24 5.42
C ILE A 343 7.71 12.45 5.93
N MET A 344 7.34 13.65 6.34
CA MET A 344 5.99 13.98 6.78
C MET A 344 4.96 13.88 5.64
N LYS A 345 5.36 14.18 4.39
CA LYS A 345 4.53 13.95 3.19
C LYS A 345 4.37 12.47 2.85
N MET A 346 5.33 11.62 3.20
CA MET A 346 5.30 10.17 2.93
C MET A 346 4.38 9.37 3.86
N GLY A 347 3.82 9.97 4.92
CA GLY A 347 2.92 9.30 5.86
C GLY A 347 3.64 8.45 6.92
N PRO A 348 2.96 7.52 7.60
CA PRO A 348 3.57 6.67 8.62
C PRO A 348 4.68 5.80 8.04
N MET A 349 5.91 6.01 8.52
CA MET A 349 7.13 5.35 8.05
C MET A 349 7.08 3.82 8.24
N SER A 350 6.20 3.32 9.11
CA SER A 350 5.90 1.90 9.30
C SER A 350 5.28 1.25 8.07
N GLN A 351 4.44 1.97 7.32
CA GLN A 351 3.82 1.43 6.11
C GLN A 351 4.86 1.24 5.00
N VAL A 352 5.90 2.08 4.96
CA VAL A 352 7.02 1.98 4.01
C VAL A 352 8.06 0.96 4.48
N MET A 353 8.41 0.95 5.78
CA MET A 353 9.40 0.02 6.33
C MET A 353 8.88 -1.42 6.43
N SER A 354 7.57 -1.62 6.65
CA SER A 354 6.93 -2.95 6.59
C SER A 354 6.93 -3.56 5.18
N MET A 355 7.21 -2.76 4.14
CA MET A 355 7.36 -3.23 2.77
C MET A 355 8.79 -3.71 2.45
N ILE A 356 9.78 -3.51 3.34
CA ILE A 356 11.18 -3.89 3.13
C ILE A 356 11.51 -5.18 3.91
N PRO A 357 11.79 -6.30 3.25
CA PRO A 357 12.12 -7.57 3.91
C PRO A 357 13.41 -7.47 4.73
N GLY A 358 13.42 -8.03 5.95
CA GLY A 358 14.61 -8.20 6.78
C GLY A 358 15.03 -7.00 7.63
N PHE A 359 14.36 -5.85 7.51
CA PHE A 359 14.70 -4.63 8.27
C PHE A 359 13.84 -4.43 9.54
N SER A 360 12.74 -5.19 9.69
CA SER A 360 11.77 -5.03 10.79
C SER A 360 12.32 -5.36 12.19
N ASN A 361 13.42 -6.13 12.28
CA ASN A 361 13.84 -6.73 13.55
C ASN A 361 14.98 -6.00 14.27
N ALA A 362 15.57 -4.94 13.68
CA ALA A 362 16.85 -4.43 14.18
C ALA A 362 16.87 -2.99 14.71
N ILE A 363 15.92 -2.11 14.37
CA ILE A 363 16.12 -0.66 14.60
C ILE A 363 14.95 0.10 15.26
N MET A 364 13.71 -0.41 15.32
CA MET A 364 12.59 0.31 15.95
C MET A 364 11.63 -0.63 16.69
N GLN A 365 11.16 -0.21 17.87
CA GLN A 365 10.07 -0.88 18.57
C GLN A 365 8.74 -0.62 17.83
N PRO A 366 7.94 -1.66 17.51
CA PRO A 366 6.62 -1.49 16.90
C PRO A 366 5.71 -0.65 17.80
N GLY A 367 5.06 0.39 17.26
CA GLY A 367 4.00 1.16 17.95
C GLY A 367 4.30 2.60 18.38
N GLN A 368 5.52 3.12 18.22
CA GLN A 368 5.88 4.52 18.56
C GLN A 368 5.78 5.51 17.38
N GLU A 369 4.89 5.24 16.42
CA GLU A 369 4.85 5.95 15.13
C GLU A 369 4.25 7.35 15.24
N LYS A 370 3.12 7.47 15.97
CA LYS A 370 2.49 8.77 16.24
C LYS A 370 3.42 9.68 17.06
N GLU A 371 4.16 9.09 17.99
CA GLU A 371 5.12 9.79 18.83
C GLU A 371 6.32 10.29 18.00
N SER A 372 6.82 9.44 17.10
CA SER A 372 7.89 9.81 16.16
C SER A 372 7.49 10.94 15.21
N GLN A 373 6.27 10.89 14.64
CA GLN A 373 5.77 11.97 13.79
C GLN A 373 5.53 13.27 14.58
N ALA A 374 4.97 13.19 15.78
CA ALA A 374 4.78 14.35 16.65
C ALA A 374 6.13 15.01 17.00
N ARG A 375 7.17 14.21 17.25
CA ARG A 375 8.54 14.68 17.49
C ARG A 375 9.13 15.39 16.28
N LEU A 376 8.98 14.82 15.07
CA LEU A 376 9.43 15.48 13.83
C LEU A 376 8.70 16.80 13.59
N LYS A 377 7.39 16.85 13.81
CA LYS A 377 6.60 18.08 13.71
C LYS A 377 7.08 19.16 14.69
N LYS A 378 7.45 18.75 15.91
CA LYS A 378 8.00 19.65 16.92
C LYS A 378 9.35 20.22 16.48
N PHE A 379 10.23 19.41 15.91
CA PHE A 379 11.50 19.88 15.35
C PHE A 379 11.31 20.85 14.18
N MET A 380 10.32 20.60 13.32
CA MET A 380 9.96 21.55 12.25
C MET A 380 9.51 22.90 12.81
N CYS A 381 8.66 22.90 13.85
CA CYS A 381 8.22 24.14 14.51
C CYS A 381 9.38 24.93 15.16
N ILE A 382 10.37 24.23 15.73
CA ILE A 382 11.61 24.85 16.23
C ILE A 382 12.39 25.50 15.07
N MET A 383 12.51 24.81 13.94
CA MET A 383 13.20 25.32 12.74
C MET A 383 12.44 26.49 12.09
N ASP A 384 11.11 26.51 12.14
CA ASP A 384 10.29 27.65 11.66
C ASP A 384 10.55 28.92 12.50
N SER A 385 11.06 28.79 13.73
CA SER A 385 11.46 29.91 14.60
C SER A 385 12.88 30.43 14.33
N MET A 386 13.58 29.84 13.34
CA MET A 386 14.92 30.23 12.94
C MET A 386 14.89 31.19 11.74
N THR A 387 15.93 32.00 11.61
CA THR A 387 16.16 32.86 10.46
C THR A 387 16.84 32.08 9.33
N SER A 388 16.72 32.54 8.08
CA SER A 388 17.41 31.90 6.94
C SER A 388 18.93 31.79 7.17
N LYS A 389 19.54 32.81 7.78
CA LYS A 389 20.98 32.79 8.13
C LYS A 389 21.35 31.65 9.10
N GLU A 390 20.44 31.27 9.99
CA GLU A 390 20.65 30.16 10.94
C GLU A 390 20.39 28.81 10.28
N LEU A 391 19.35 28.71 9.44
CA LEU A 391 19.01 27.49 8.70
C LEU A 391 20.06 27.10 7.66
N ASP A 392 20.67 28.10 7.01
CA ASP A 392 21.68 27.92 5.96
C ASP A 392 23.11 27.93 6.51
N SER A 393 23.29 28.07 7.83
CA SER A 393 24.62 28.06 8.43
C SER A 393 25.20 26.64 8.49
N THR A 394 26.44 26.49 8.06
CA THR A 394 27.25 25.27 8.29
C THR A 394 27.98 25.30 9.64
N SER A 395 27.96 26.44 10.33
CA SER A 395 28.74 26.67 11.55
C SER A 395 27.95 26.28 12.80
N ILE A 396 28.32 25.15 13.40
CA ILE A 396 27.75 24.66 14.67
C ILE A 396 27.89 25.70 15.79
N LYS A 397 28.92 26.55 15.76
CA LYS A 397 29.11 27.64 16.73
C LYS A 397 28.02 28.71 16.67
N LEU A 398 27.60 29.10 15.47
CA LEU A 398 26.51 30.07 15.28
C LEU A 398 25.16 29.49 15.72
N ILE A 399 24.98 28.19 15.51
CA ILE A 399 23.73 27.47 15.86
C ILE A 399 23.68 27.12 17.35
N GLY A 400 24.84 27.02 18.02
CA GLY A 400 24.96 26.64 19.43
C GLY A 400 24.95 27.81 20.42
N GLU A 401 24.73 29.05 19.97
CA GLU A 401 24.66 30.22 20.85
C GLU A 401 23.44 30.14 21.79
N GLU A 402 23.67 30.25 23.10
CA GLU A 402 22.64 30.09 24.15
C GLU A 402 21.49 31.09 23.97
N SER A 403 21.80 32.34 23.60
CA SER A 403 20.80 33.38 23.30
C SER A 403 19.86 33.02 22.15
N ARG A 404 20.33 32.27 21.16
CA ARG A 404 19.51 31.80 20.03
C ARG A 404 18.67 30.60 20.42
N ILE A 405 19.24 29.67 21.19
CA ILE A 405 18.52 28.51 21.71
C ILE A 405 17.32 28.96 22.56
N GLU A 406 17.50 29.95 23.43
CA GLU A 406 16.41 30.54 24.20
C GLU A 406 15.35 31.20 23.31
N ARG A 407 15.78 31.91 22.26
CA ARG A 407 14.88 32.55 21.30
C ARG A 407 14.04 31.52 20.54
N TRP A 408 14.66 30.43 20.08
CA TRP A 408 13.96 29.36 19.35
C TRP A 408 12.99 28.61 20.26
N ALA A 409 13.38 28.33 21.50
CA ALA A 409 12.52 27.73 22.51
C ALA A 409 11.27 28.59 22.74
N ARG A 410 11.43 29.91 22.97
CA ARG A 410 10.31 30.85 23.14
C ARG A 410 9.43 30.97 21.89
N GLY A 411 10.03 31.05 20.71
CA GLY A 411 9.30 31.20 19.44
C GLY A 411 8.48 29.97 19.05
N SER A 412 8.95 28.78 19.40
CA SER A 412 8.28 27.51 19.10
C SER A 412 7.43 26.96 20.25
N GLY A 413 7.40 27.64 21.40
CA GLY A 413 6.75 27.14 22.61
C GLY A 413 7.38 25.84 23.16
N SER A 414 8.63 25.54 22.79
CA SER A 414 9.36 24.35 23.21
C SER A 414 10.31 24.66 24.38
N SER A 415 10.77 23.63 25.09
CA SER A 415 11.78 23.79 26.12
C SER A 415 13.20 23.89 25.53
N VAL A 416 14.11 24.52 26.26
CA VAL A 416 15.55 24.58 25.89
C VAL A 416 16.13 23.19 25.68
N PHE A 417 15.71 22.21 26.51
CA PHE A 417 16.13 20.82 26.39
C PHE A 417 15.73 20.20 25.05
N GLU A 418 14.53 20.49 24.55
CA GLU A 418 14.05 19.94 23.28
C GLU A 418 14.78 20.53 22.08
N VAL A 419 15.12 21.82 22.15
CA VAL A 419 15.98 22.48 21.15
C VAL A 419 17.37 21.85 21.15
N GLN A 420 17.95 21.59 22.32
CA GLN A 420 19.25 20.90 22.43
C GLN A 420 19.20 19.47 21.87
N SER A 421 18.14 18.71 22.17
CA SER A 421 17.94 17.37 21.62
C SER A 421 17.86 17.37 20.09
N MET A 422 17.19 18.36 19.50
CA MET A 422 17.14 18.55 18.05
C MET A 422 18.54 18.82 17.47
N LEU A 423 19.32 19.69 18.12
CA LEU A 423 20.69 20.01 17.69
C LEU A 423 21.64 18.81 17.80
N GLU A 424 21.46 17.94 18.79
CA GLU A 424 22.20 16.68 18.90
C GLU A 424 21.87 15.73 17.76
N GLU A 425 20.58 15.61 17.40
CA GLU A 425 20.16 14.79 16.27
C GLU A 425 20.70 15.35 14.94
N TYR A 426 20.69 16.68 14.78
CA TYR A 426 21.35 17.35 13.65
C TYR A 426 22.84 17.00 13.56
N LYS A 427 23.59 17.07 14.67
CA LYS A 427 25.02 16.69 14.71
C LYS A 427 25.23 15.23 14.34
N ARG A 428 24.34 14.34 14.80
CA ARG A 428 24.38 12.91 14.47
C ARG A 428 24.16 12.68 12.98
N LEU A 429 23.13 13.28 12.41
CA LEU A 429 22.82 13.20 10.97
C LEU A 429 23.94 13.81 10.13
N ALA A 430 24.44 15.00 10.48
CA ALA A 430 25.57 15.63 9.80
C ALA A 430 26.83 14.76 9.81
N LYS A 431 27.10 14.03 10.91
CA LYS A 431 28.24 13.10 11.01
C LYS A 431 28.06 11.88 10.12
N LEU A 432 26.87 11.28 10.07
CA LEU A 432 26.54 10.19 9.16
C LEU A 432 26.69 10.64 7.71
N PHE A 433 26.18 11.83 7.40
CA PHE A 433 26.20 12.42 6.07
C PHE A 433 27.63 12.69 5.57
N ASN A 434 28.47 13.28 6.42
CA ASN A 434 29.89 13.50 6.13
C ASN A 434 30.67 12.20 5.98
N THR A 435 30.30 11.13 6.70
CA THR A 435 30.90 9.81 6.56
C THR A 435 30.49 9.15 5.23
N ALA A 436 29.22 9.24 4.85
CA ALA A 436 28.70 8.75 3.58
C ALA A 436 29.34 9.47 2.38
N LEU A 437 29.48 10.79 2.44
CA LEU A 437 30.17 11.60 1.42
C LEU A 437 31.66 11.24 1.27
N LYS A 438 32.35 10.94 2.39
CA LYS A 438 33.73 10.44 2.34
C LYS A 438 33.83 9.04 1.73
N GLY A 439 32.81 8.20 1.92
CA GLY A 439 32.69 6.89 1.26
C GLY A 439 32.30 6.97 -0.23
N MET A 440 31.61 8.04 -0.64
CA MET A 440 31.25 8.35 -2.03
C MET A 440 32.29 9.18 -2.78
N LYS A 441 33.53 9.33 -2.28
CA LYS A 441 34.65 9.76 -3.13
C LYS A 441 34.94 8.68 -4.18
N LEU A 442 34.12 8.65 -5.23
CA LEU A 442 34.45 8.01 -6.49
C LEU A 442 35.82 8.56 -6.95
N PRO A 443 36.77 7.69 -7.35
CA PRO A 443 38.02 8.14 -7.95
C PRO A 443 37.71 9.03 -9.17
N LYS A 444 38.17 10.28 -9.14
CA LYS A 444 37.97 11.27 -10.22
C LYS A 444 38.67 10.95 -11.55
N ASN A 445 39.15 9.72 -11.76
CA ASN A 445 39.89 9.31 -12.96
C ASN A 445 39.14 8.25 -13.79
N MET A 446 37.85 8.43 -14.03
CA MET A 446 37.10 7.53 -14.91
C MET A 446 36.26 8.27 -15.97
N LYS A 447 36.77 9.40 -16.46
CA LYS A 447 36.17 10.17 -17.57
C LYS A 447 37.02 10.22 -18.84
N GLY A 448 37.97 9.30 -18.98
CA GLY A 448 38.86 9.27 -20.14
C GLY A 448 39.61 7.95 -20.31
N ASP A 449 38.89 6.83 -20.35
CA ASP A 449 39.32 5.65 -21.13
C ASP A 449 38.21 4.60 -21.12
N MET A 450 37.25 4.77 -22.04
CA MET A 450 36.32 3.70 -22.43
C MET A 450 36.55 3.35 -23.91
N ARG A 451 37.83 3.22 -24.29
CA ARG A 451 38.24 2.63 -25.56
C ARG A 451 39.40 1.66 -25.31
N GLY A 452 39.01 0.40 -25.10
CA GLY A 452 39.86 -0.78 -25.28
C GLY A 452 40.85 -1.07 -24.15
N GLY A 453 40.60 -2.14 -23.39
CA GLY A 453 41.64 -2.73 -22.53
C GLY A 453 41.13 -3.60 -21.38
N ASN A 454 41.29 -4.92 -21.53
CA ASN A 454 41.34 -5.96 -20.50
C ASN A 454 40.23 -6.03 -19.43
N MET A 455 39.16 -6.74 -19.78
CA MET A 455 38.08 -7.23 -18.90
C MET A 455 38.58 -7.96 -17.63
N GLN A 456 39.78 -8.57 -17.67
CA GLN A 456 40.35 -9.31 -16.53
C GLN A 456 40.83 -8.41 -15.37
N GLN A 457 41.28 -7.19 -15.65
CA GLN A 457 41.69 -6.23 -14.62
C GLN A 457 40.48 -5.60 -13.93
N ASN A 458 39.39 -5.37 -14.66
CA ASN A 458 38.12 -4.87 -14.11
C ASN A 458 37.49 -5.87 -13.13
N ILE A 459 37.58 -7.18 -13.39
CA ILE A 459 37.05 -8.22 -12.48
C ILE A 459 37.87 -8.27 -11.16
N ALA A 460 39.20 -8.14 -11.25
CA ALA A 460 40.06 -8.14 -10.07
C ALA A 460 39.82 -6.90 -9.19
N GLN A 461 39.63 -5.73 -9.78
CA GLN A 461 39.29 -4.49 -9.06
C GLN A 461 37.90 -4.54 -8.42
N MET A 462 36.90 -5.09 -9.13
CA MET A 462 35.53 -5.19 -8.63
C MET A 462 35.41 -6.18 -7.46
N SER A 463 36.21 -7.26 -7.45
CA SER A 463 36.27 -8.21 -6.33
C SER A 463 36.84 -7.61 -5.04
N ARG A 464 37.73 -6.60 -5.16
CA ARG A 464 38.36 -5.92 -4.02
C ARG A 464 37.47 -4.83 -3.40
N MET A 465 36.44 -4.38 -4.12
CA MET A 465 35.49 -3.36 -3.65
C MET A 465 34.27 -3.94 -2.93
N LEU A 466 34.06 -5.26 -2.98
CA LEU A 466 32.93 -5.91 -2.35
C LEU A 466 33.29 -6.40 -0.93
N PRO A 467 32.45 -6.12 0.09
CA PRO A 467 32.64 -6.66 1.42
C PRO A 467 32.74 -8.20 1.39
N PRO A 468 33.60 -8.84 2.21
CA PRO A 468 33.83 -10.30 2.18
C PRO A 468 32.55 -11.13 2.38
N GLN A 469 31.57 -10.59 3.10
CA GLN A 469 30.25 -11.21 3.30
C GLN A 469 29.39 -11.21 2.04
N MET A 470 29.41 -10.14 1.24
CA MET A 470 28.70 -10.10 -0.05
C MET A 470 29.33 -11.07 -1.06
N LEU A 471 30.65 -11.20 -1.07
CA LEU A 471 31.36 -12.11 -1.98
C LEU A 471 30.99 -13.58 -1.72
N LYS A 472 30.81 -13.96 -0.45
CA LYS A 472 30.31 -15.29 -0.06
C LYS A 472 28.85 -15.49 -0.45
N MET A 473 28.02 -14.46 -0.28
CA MET A 473 26.59 -14.51 -0.59
C MET A 473 26.33 -14.60 -2.11
N MET A 474 27.22 -14.06 -2.94
CA MET A 474 27.18 -14.18 -4.39
C MET A 474 27.80 -15.47 -4.95
N GLY A 475 28.31 -16.38 -4.12
CA GLY A 475 28.89 -17.66 -4.60
C GLY A 475 30.38 -17.59 -4.98
N GLY A 476 31.10 -16.60 -4.47
CA GLY A 476 32.54 -16.45 -4.66
C GLY A 476 32.96 -15.82 -6.00
N PRO A 477 34.27 -15.68 -6.25
CA PRO A 477 34.80 -14.96 -7.42
C PRO A 477 34.33 -15.51 -8.77
N GLY A 478 34.05 -16.81 -8.86
CA GLY A 478 33.59 -17.47 -10.09
C GLY A 478 32.15 -17.10 -10.50
N ALA A 479 31.31 -16.68 -9.55
CA ALA A 479 29.92 -16.31 -9.84
C ALA A 479 29.81 -14.96 -10.55
N ILE A 480 30.69 -14.01 -10.22
CA ILE A 480 30.78 -12.71 -10.92
C ILE A 480 31.21 -12.94 -12.38
N GLN A 481 32.08 -13.92 -12.61
CA GLN A 481 32.57 -14.27 -13.95
C GLN A 481 31.47 -14.91 -14.82
N ASN A 482 30.60 -15.74 -14.23
CA ASN A 482 29.44 -16.31 -14.91
C ASN A 482 28.34 -15.28 -15.18
N LEU A 483 28.14 -14.32 -14.27
CA LEU A 483 27.17 -13.23 -14.43
C LEU A 483 27.54 -12.33 -15.62
N MET A 484 28.84 -12.01 -15.78
CA MET A 484 29.31 -11.21 -16.92
C MET A 484 29.21 -11.96 -18.26
N LYS A 485 29.52 -13.27 -18.30
CA LYS A 485 29.32 -14.08 -19.50
C LYS A 485 27.85 -14.15 -19.93
N GLN A 486 26.91 -14.15 -18.98
CA GLN A 486 25.47 -14.09 -19.28
C GLN A 486 25.02 -12.72 -19.79
N MET A 487 25.71 -11.64 -19.43
CA MET A 487 25.42 -10.29 -19.94
C MET A 487 26.02 -10.05 -21.33
N GLU A 488 27.19 -10.60 -21.65
CA GLU A 488 27.76 -10.52 -23.01
C GLU A 488 26.96 -11.31 -24.05
N GLY A 489 26.27 -12.39 -23.66
CA GLY A 489 25.40 -13.14 -24.56
C GLY A 489 24.04 -12.47 -24.85
N ARG A 490 23.81 -11.25 -24.36
CA ARG A 490 22.55 -10.49 -24.51
C ARG A 490 22.72 -9.07 -25.07
N MET A 491 23.94 -8.70 -25.46
CA MET A 491 24.18 -7.59 -26.41
C MET A 491 24.32 -8.15 -27.81
#